data_AF-A0A2S9YVM1-F1
#
_entry.id   AF-A0A2S9YVM1-F1
#
_cell.length_a   1.000
_cell.length_b   1.000
_cell.length_c   1.000
_cell.angle_alpha   90.00
_cell.angle_beta   90.00
_cell.angle_gamma   90.00
#
_symmetry.space_group_name_H-M   'P 1'
#
loop_
_entity.id
_entity.type
_entity.pdbx_description
1 polymer ?
#
loop_
_entity_poly.entity_id
_entity_poly.type
_entity_poly.pdbx_seq_one_letter_code
_entity_poly.pdbx_strand_id
1 'polypeptide(L)'
;MNTSIRSTLSLVVSLGLAAACVGDPPSADEGNSTTSASAGETDAGDGDTGDGDGDGDPGDGDGDGDEDLQRWEIRMPDFSPPSLFPTYYSCYTQTIEVPSDVHIVGFEPKVTDNHVHHYVVQMLDVPTTDDPADLCVEDPWDDMIWGWAPGGENLYLPAEAGFRAGQNGTVTVRFQVHYDNPLNQSFTDSGGFDVLYTENLRPNDAAIATFGDIGSIYIPAGEAAHEHVASCPSNFTAANFGGPLNVIATWLHAHDIGSVLWGEVVPAGGGAPYELGREDPYYFDNQTFSLVPANTVLMPGDEVRTHCVYDNSDGVNPVEGGPETADEMCINFVLYYPKSESFNECGLL
;
A
#
# COMPACT_ATOMS: atom_id res chain seq x y z
N MET A 1 18.98 -26.54 53.25
CA MET A 1 20.10 -25.84 53.91
C MET A 1 20.43 -24.65 53.01
N ASN A 2 19.74 -23.52 53.19
CA ASN A 2 20.23 -22.30 53.88
C ASN A 2 21.58 -21.84 53.26
N THR A 3 21.62 -20.75 52.49
CA THR A 3 21.65 -19.40 53.05
C THR A 3 21.07 -18.31 52.14
N SER A 4 20.37 -17.39 52.79
CA SER A 4 19.79 -16.13 52.31
C SER A 4 20.81 -14.98 52.40
N ILE A 5 20.80 -14.05 51.45
CA ILE A 5 21.23 -12.67 51.68
C ILE A 5 20.12 -11.74 51.16
N ARG A 6 19.47 -11.06 52.11
CA ARG A 6 18.61 -9.88 51.89
C ARG A 6 19.48 -8.65 51.75
N SER A 7 19.13 -7.73 50.85
CA SER A 7 19.48 -6.31 50.99
C SER A 7 18.25 -5.46 50.69
N THR A 8 18.00 -4.53 51.60
CA THR A 8 16.81 -3.68 51.73
C THR A 8 17.00 -2.32 51.05
N LEU A 9 15.93 -1.87 50.37
CA LEU A 9 15.37 -0.52 50.28
C LEU A 9 16.28 0.72 50.40
N SER A 10 16.21 1.60 49.41
CA SER A 10 16.03 3.05 49.67
C SER A 10 15.20 3.70 48.56
N LEU A 11 14.01 4.11 48.99
CA LEU A 11 13.03 4.92 48.29
C LEU A 11 13.48 6.39 48.41
N VAL A 12 13.64 7.11 47.29
CA VAL A 12 13.79 8.57 47.30
C VAL A 12 12.63 9.15 46.50
N VAL A 13 11.58 9.53 47.22
CA VAL A 13 10.49 10.37 46.73
C VAL A 13 10.89 11.82 46.98
N SER A 14 10.98 12.61 45.92
CA SER A 14 11.14 14.06 46.01
C SER A 14 9.82 14.74 45.67
N LEU A 15 9.22 15.39 46.67
CA LEU A 15 8.11 16.34 46.52
C LEU A 15 8.60 17.63 45.86
N GLY A 16 7.79 18.20 44.95
CA GLY A 16 8.06 19.51 44.34
C GLY A 16 6.81 20.17 43.76
N LEU A 17 6.02 20.76 44.66
CA LEU A 17 5.07 21.89 44.54
C LEU A 17 4.30 22.18 43.23
N ALA A 18 2.97 22.22 43.41
CA ALA A 18 1.99 22.88 42.58
C ALA A 18 2.12 24.41 42.55
N ALA A 19 1.75 25.02 41.42
CA ALA A 19 1.20 26.37 41.35
C ALA A 19 0.14 26.42 40.24
N ALA A 20 -1.12 26.54 40.65
CA ALA A 20 -2.25 26.89 39.80
C ALA A 20 -2.31 28.42 39.65
N CYS A 21 -2.69 28.91 38.47
CA CYS A 21 -3.34 30.21 38.31
C CYS A 21 -4.35 30.15 37.15
N VAL A 22 -5.59 30.45 37.52
CA VAL A 22 -6.79 30.69 36.71
C VAL A 22 -6.71 32.10 36.09
N GLY A 23 -7.31 32.31 34.91
CA GLY A 23 -7.67 33.66 34.46
C GLY A 23 -8.11 33.77 33.01
N ASP A 24 -9.42 33.71 32.79
CA ASP A 24 -10.17 34.25 31.64
C ASP A 24 -11.19 35.27 32.20
N PRO A 25 -11.86 36.13 31.40
CA PRO A 25 -11.39 37.21 30.53
C PRO A 25 -12.05 38.56 30.97
N PRO A 26 -12.08 39.63 30.14
CA PRO A 26 -13.39 40.00 29.54
C PRO A 26 -13.37 40.70 28.15
N SER A 27 -14.37 40.33 27.34
CA SER A 27 -15.29 41.08 26.44
C SER A 27 -14.94 42.41 25.72
N ALA A 28 -15.61 42.55 24.55
CA ALA A 28 -16.11 43.75 23.83
C ALA A 28 -15.30 44.12 22.56
N ASP A 29 -15.84 44.47 21.38
CA ASP A 29 -17.21 44.57 20.85
C ASP A 29 -17.14 44.86 19.32
N GLU A 30 -18.28 44.65 18.63
CA GLU A 30 -18.79 45.17 17.34
C GLU A 30 -17.96 45.24 16.04
N GLY A 31 -18.60 44.83 14.92
CA GLY A 31 -18.14 45.18 13.57
C GLY A 31 -18.86 44.49 12.40
N ASN A 32 -20.19 44.59 12.33
CA ASN A 32 -21.01 44.20 11.18
C ASN A 32 -20.73 45.08 9.94
N SER A 33 -20.45 44.50 8.77
CA SER A 33 -20.97 45.06 7.50
C SER A 33 -21.04 44.01 6.40
N THR A 34 -22.28 43.65 6.07
CA THR A 34 -22.74 43.06 4.83
C THR A 34 -22.59 44.04 3.66
N THR A 35 -22.15 43.55 2.50
CA THR A 35 -22.53 44.14 1.20
C THR A 35 -22.75 43.03 0.18
N SER A 36 -24.03 42.77 -0.07
CA SER A 36 -24.54 42.11 -1.27
C SER A 36 -24.52 43.08 -2.45
N ALA A 37 -24.20 42.58 -3.63
CA ALA A 37 -24.51 43.25 -4.89
C ALA A 37 -25.08 42.21 -5.86
N SER A 38 -26.38 42.34 -6.11
CA SER A 38 -27.12 41.66 -7.16
C SER A 38 -27.50 42.69 -8.23
N ALA A 39 -27.25 42.36 -9.49
CA ALA A 39 -27.98 42.82 -10.69
C ALA A 39 -27.52 41.89 -11.83
N GLY A 40 -28.34 41.23 -12.64
CA GLY A 40 -29.75 41.43 -12.96
C GLY A 40 -29.89 41.81 -14.44
N GLU A 41 -30.19 40.81 -15.29
CA GLU A 41 -30.99 40.89 -16.53
C GLU A 41 -30.45 41.74 -17.71
N THR A 42 -30.59 41.45 -19.01
CA THR A 42 -31.44 40.59 -19.87
C THR A 42 -30.84 40.62 -21.29
N ASP A 43 -31.13 39.60 -22.11
CA ASP A 43 -31.85 39.70 -23.41
C ASP A 43 -31.27 38.90 -24.59
N ALA A 44 -32.21 38.47 -25.43
CA ALA A 44 -32.30 37.35 -26.34
C ALA A 44 -31.47 37.39 -27.63
N GLY A 45 -31.37 36.21 -28.28
CA GLY A 45 -31.03 36.08 -29.69
C GLY A 45 -30.83 34.64 -30.16
N ASP A 46 -31.88 34.05 -30.75
CA ASP A 46 -31.94 32.74 -31.41
C ASP A 46 -30.86 32.50 -32.50
N GLY A 47 -30.46 31.24 -32.69
CA GLY A 47 -29.61 30.80 -33.81
C GLY A 47 -29.37 29.28 -33.85
N ASP A 48 -30.23 28.61 -34.59
CA ASP A 48 -30.38 27.18 -34.92
C ASP A 48 -29.12 26.39 -35.42
N THR A 49 -29.23 25.06 -35.27
CA THR A 49 -28.56 23.91 -35.93
C THR A 49 -27.14 23.47 -35.55
N GLY A 50 -27.05 22.19 -35.14
CA GLY A 50 -25.82 21.39 -35.23
C GLY A 50 -25.84 20.15 -34.34
N ASP A 51 -26.43 19.06 -34.82
CA ASP A 51 -26.29 17.72 -34.24
C ASP A 51 -24.81 17.30 -34.17
N GLY A 52 -24.42 16.70 -33.04
CA GLY A 52 -23.10 16.13 -32.84
C GLY A 52 -23.03 15.42 -31.50
N ASP A 53 -23.43 14.15 -31.48
CA ASP A 53 -23.20 13.22 -30.39
C ASP A 53 -21.69 13.16 -30.10
N GLY A 54 -21.31 13.51 -28.87
CA GLY A 54 -19.94 13.44 -28.38
C GLY A 54 -19.98 12.94 -26.95
N ASP A 55 -19.83 11.63 -26.81
CA ASP A 55 -19.59 10.96 -25.54
C ASP A 55 -18.29 11.55 -24.94
N GLY A 56 -18.46 12.38 -23.92
CA GLY A 56 -17.37 12.99 -23.17
C GLY A 56 -16.75 11.96 -22.24
N ASP A 57 -15.77 11.24 -22.77
CA ASP A 57 -14.76 10.51 -22.02
C ASP A 57 -13.92 11.49 -21.18
N PRO A 58 -13.88 11.38 -19.84
CA PRO A 58 -13.05 12.25 -19.03
C PRO A 58 -11.68 11.58 -18.80
N GLY A 59 -10.70 11.96 -19.62
CA GLY A 59 -9.35 12.20 -19.12
C GLY A 59 -8.25 11.22 -19.51
N ASP A 60 -7.99 11.09 -20.81
CA ASP A 60 -6.64 10.77 -21.27
C ASP A 60 -5.72 11.96 -20.93
N GLY A 61 -4.95 11.80 -19.85
CA GLY A 61 -3.84 12.67 -19.51
C GLY A 61 -2.68 12.42 -20.46
N ASP A 62 -2.72 13.07 -21.63
CA ASP A 62 -1.61 13.13 -22.57
C ASP A 62 -0.37 13.76 -21.92
N GLY A 63 0.63 12.92 -21.66
CA GLY A 63 1.96 13.27 -21.19
C GLY A 63 3.04 12.56 -22.02
N ASP A 64 3.25 13.06 -23.24
CA ASP A 64 4.49 13.08 -24.02
C ASP A 64 5.50 11.92 -23.90
N GLY A 65 5.41 10.99 -24.87
CA GLY A 65 6.47 10.07 -25.25
C GLY A 65 5.95 8.66 -25.46
N ASP A 66 5.54 8.34 -26.69
CA ASP A 66 5.21 6.98 -27.12
C ASP A 66 6.51 6.15 -27.11
N GLU A 67 6.97 5.79 -25.92
CA GLU A 67 8.03 4.83 -25.71
C GLU A 67 7.45 3.50 -26.21
N ASP A 68 8.06 2.90 -27.24
CA ASP A 68 7.68 1.56 -27.71
C ASP A 68 8.00 0.55 -26.58
N LEU A 69 7.08 0.42 -25.63
CA LEU A 69 7.23 -0.47 -24.49
C LEU A 69 7.19 -1.92 -24.95
N GLN A 70 8.16 -2.68 -24.49
CA GLN A 70 8.21 -4.12 -24.72
C GLN A 70 7.35 -4.83 -23.68
N ARG A 71 6.93 -6.06 -23.99
CA ARG A 71 5.99 -6.83 -23.17
C ARG A 71 6.51 -8.25 -22.92
N TRP A 72 6.44 -8.69 -21.68
CA TRP A 72 6.49 -10.10 -21.32
C TRP A 72 5.10 -10.59 -20.93
N GLU A 73 4.63 -11.64 -21.59
CA GLU A 73 3.40 -12.32 -21.20
C GLU A 73 3.75 -13.33 -20.08
N ILE A 74 3.41 -12.97 -18.85
CA ILE A 74 3.58 -13.84 -17.69
C ILE A 74 2.27 -14.60 -17.48
N ARG A 75 2.29 -15.91 -17.68
CA ARG A 75 1.11 -16.78 -17.59
C ARG A 75 1.47 -18.05 -16.85
N MET A 76 0.53 -18.54 -16.05
CA MET A 76 0.65 -19.90 -15.52
C MET A 76 0.18 -20.94 -16.55
N PRO A 77 0.73 -22.16 -16.51
CA PRO A 77 0.14 -23.29 -17.24
C PRO A 77 -1.26 -23.59 -16.68
N ASP A 78 -2.08 -24.31 -17.45
CA ASP A 78 -3.38 -24.81 -16.97
C ASP A 78 -3.22 -25.52 -15.62
N PHE A 79 -3.82 -24.92 -14.59
CA PHE A 79 -3.76 -25.41 -13.22
C PHE A 79 -5.16 -25.59 -12.66
N SER A 80 -5.36 -26.66 -11.89
CA SER A 80 -6.63 -26.94 -11.23
C SER A 80 -6.38 -27.16 -9.74
N PRO A 81 -6.59 -26.12 -8.90
CA PRO A 81 -6.41 -26.23 -7.47
C PRO A 81 -7.27 -27.36 -6.86
N PRO A 82 -6.80 -28.05 -5.81
CA PRO A 82 -7.61 -29.01 -5.09
C PRO A 82 -8.89 -28.37 -4.54
N SER A 83 -10.06 -28.83 -5.01
CA SER A 83 -11.36 -28.31 -4.58
C SER A 83 -11.83 -28.82 -3.20
N LEU A 84 -10.91 -29.23 -2.34
CA LEU A 84 -11.21 -29.74 -0.99
C LEU A 84 -11.15 -28.64 0.07
N PHE A 85 -10.54 -27.50 -0.27
CA PHE A 85 -10.35 -26.36 0.61
C PHE A 85 -10.91 -25.11 -0.07
N PRO A 86 -11.56 -24.22 0.69
CA PRO A 86 -12.10 -22.98 0.14
C PRO A 86 -11.01 -22.00 -0.28
N THR A 87 -9.81 -22.11 0.29
CA THR A 87 -8.66 -21.24 -0.01
C THR A 87 -7.50 -22.08 -0.52
N TYR A 88 -6.81 -21.59 -1.55
CA TYR A 88 -5.59 -22.20 -2.05
C TYR A 88 -4.59 -21.14 -2.54
N TYR A 89 -3.33 -21.28 -2.13
CA TYR A 89 -2.23 -20.42 -2.59
C TYR A 89 -1.28 -21.22 -3.45
N SER A 90 -0.98 -20.71 -4.65
CA SER A 90 -0.06 -21.33 -5.60
C SER A 90 0.96 -20.31 -6.09
N CYS A 91 2.20 -20.75 -6.30
CA CYS A 91 3.24 -19.90 -6.87
C CYS A 91 3.71 -20.42 -8.22
N TYR A 92 4.04 -19.48 -9.10
CA TYR A 92 4.55 -19.74 -10.44
C TYR A 92 5.75 -18.86 -10.70
N THR A 93 6.74 -19.40 -11.42
CA THR A 93 7.90 -18.64 -11.86
C THR A 93 8.08 -18.68 -13.37
N GLN A 94 8.54 -17.56 -13.91
CA GLN A 94 8.99 -17.44 -15.27
C GLN A 94 10.32 -16.69 -15.31
N THR A 95 11.38 -17.38 -15.75
CA THR A 95 12.70 -16.79 -15.96
C THR A 95 12.85 -16.38 -17.42
N ILE A 96 13.30 -15.15 -17.62
CA ILE A 96 13.46 -14.51 -18.93
C ILE A 96 14.91 -14.07 -19.06
N GLU A 97 15.58 -14.48 -20.13
CA GLU A 97 16.91 -14.00 -20.48
C GLU A 97 16.81 -12.59 -21.05
N VAL A 98 17.62 -11.67 -20.53
CA VAL A 98 17.68 -10.27 -20.98
C VAL A 98 19.11 -9.92 -21.36
N PRO A 99 19.32 -9.24 -22.50
CA PRO A 99 20.67 -8.95 -23.00
C PRO A 99 21.38 -7.85 -22.18
N SER A 100 20.62 -7.06 -21.42
CA SER A 100 21.07 -5.97 -20.56
C SER A 100 20.01 -5.68 -19.50
N ASP A 101 20.37 -4.83 -18.54
CA ASP A 101 19.43 -4.26 -17.58
C ASP A 101 18.22 -3.63 -18.28
N VAL A 102 17.07 -3.74 -17.64
CA VAL A 102 15.81 -3.15 -18.07
C VAL A 102 15.12 -2.46 -16.90
N HIS A 103 14.16 -1.59 -17.22
CA HIS A 103 13.20 -1.05 -16.27
C HIS A 103 11.83 -1.64 -16.56
N ILE A 104 11.22 -2.30 -15.57
CA ILE A 104 9.78 -2.58 -15.58
C ILE A 104 9.04 -1.28 -15.29
N VAL A 105 8.04 -0.99 -16.11
CA VAL A 105 7.31 0.27 -16.10
C VAL A 105 5.80 0.10 -16.05
N GLY A 106 5.30 -1.15 -16.01
CA GLY A 106 3.88 -1.37 -15.78
C GLY A 106 3.46 -2.83 -15.76
N PHE A 107 2.22 -3.03 -15.33
CA PHE A 107 1.58 -4.33 -15.18
C PHE A 107 0.13 -4.27 -15.67
N GLU A 108 -0.27 -5.23 -16.49
CA GLU A 108 -1.65 -5.36 -16.98
C GLU A 108 -2.22 -6.74 -16.62
N PRO A 109 -3.19 -6.85 -15.70
CA PRO A 109 -3.80 -8.14 -15.33
C PRO A 109 -4.48 -8.82 -16.52
N LYS A 110 -4.37 -10.15 -16.58
CA LYS A 110 -4.99 -11.04 -17.57
C LYS A 110 -5.63 -12.23 -16.85
N VAL A 111 -6.73 -11.92 -16.18
CA VAL A 111 -7.47 -12.86 -15.33
C VAL A 111 -8.42 -13.68 -16.20
N THR A 112 -8.39 -15.00 -16.03
CA THR A 112 -9.23 -15.93 -16.80
C THR A 112 -10.25 -16.68 -15.97
N ASP A 113 -10.14 -16.65 -14.65
CA ASP A 113 -11.07 -17.31 -13.73
C ASP A 113 -11.47 -16.36 -12.57
N ASN A 114 -12.73 -16.43 -12.16
CA ASN A 114 -13.29 -15.56 -11.13
C ASN A 114 -12.93 -16.00 -9.70
N HIS A 115 -12.31 -17.18 -9.52
CA HIS A 115 -11.81 -17.61 -8.22
C HIS A 115 -10.47 -16.95 -7.85
N VAL A 116 -9.83 -16.23 -8.77
CA VAL A 116 -8.62 -15.45 -8.45
C VAL A 116 -9.02 -14.33 -7.51
N HIS A 117 -8.53 -14.43 -6.27
CA HIS A 117 -8.74 -13.42 -5.24
C HIS A 117 -7.65 -12.34 -5.29
N HIS A 118 -6.39 -12.70 -5.49
CA HIS A 118 -5.34 -11.72 -5.80
C HIS A 118 -4.10 -12.36 -6.45
N TYR A 119 -3.26 -11.50 -7.02
CA TYR A 119 -1.88 -11.77 -7.40
C TYR A 119 -0.94 -10.97 -6.49
N VAL A 120 0.16 -11.59 -6.06
CA VAL A 120 1.31 -10.90 -5.47
C VAL A 120 2.55 -11.25 -6.29
N VAL A 121 3.26 -10.24 -6.79
CA VAL A 121 4.35 -10.41 -7.75
C VAL A 121 5.67 -9.96 -7.17
N GLN A 122 6.64 -10.86 -7.23
CA GLN A 122 8.02 -10.67 -6.80
C GLN A 122 8.96 -10.69 -8.00
N MET A 123 10.08 -9.99 -7.86
CA MET A 123 11.15 -10.00 -8.84
C MET A 123 12.45 -10.53 -8.25
N LEU A 124 12.92 -11.66 -8.78
CA LEU A 124 14.07 -12.36 -8.26
C LEU A 124 15.25 -12.28 -9.23
N ASP A 125 16.43 -12.03 -8.66
CA ASP A 125 17.72 -12.02 -9.38
C ASP A 125 18.26 -13.42 -9.68
N VAL A 126 17.69 -14.44 -9.02
CA VAL A 126 18.10 -15.84 -9.13
C VAL A 126 16.98 -16.64 -9.79
N PRO A 127 17.28 -17.43 -10.85
CA PRO A 127 16.33 -18.37 -11.41
C PRO A 127 15.80 -19.34 -10.36
N THR A 128 14.49 -19.32 -10.17
CA THR A 128 13.75 -20.13 -9.20
C THR A 128 12.69 -20.95 -9.93
N THR A 129 12.38 -22.14 -9.41
CA THR A 129 11.31 -23.00 -9.91
C THR A 129 10.39 -23.33 -8.75
N ASP A 130 9.16 -22.86 -8.81
CA ASP A 130 8.10 -23.24 -7.88
C ASP A 130 7.34 -24.47 -8.40
N ASP A 131 6.88 -25.32 -7.48
CA ASP A 131 5.87 -26.34 -7.75
C ASP A 131 4.50 -25.76 -7.35
N PRO A 132 3.57 -25.54 -8.30
CA PRO A 132 2.27 -24.95 -7.98
C PRO A 132 1.40 -25.83 -7.06
N ALA A 133 1.76 -27.12 -6.88
CA ALA A 133 1.12 -28.00 -5.93
C ALA A 133 1.62 -27.81 -4.48
N ASP A 134 2.80 -27.21 -4.30
CA ASP A 134 3.34 -26.84 -3.00
C ASP A 134 2.71 -25.50 -2.58
N LEU A 135 2.05 -25.52 -1.42
CA LEU A 135 1.33 -24.37 -0.90
C LEU A 135 2.30 -23.20 -0.68
N CYS A 136 2.11 -22.14 -1.46
CA CYS A 136 2.95 -20.95 -1.39
C CYS A 136 2.39 -19.99 -0.35
N VAL A 137 2.51 -20.32 0.92
CA VAL A 137 1.88 -19.55 2.03
C VAL A 137 2.83 -18.51 2.64
N GLU A 138 4.14 -18.72 2.54
CA GLU A 138 5.13 -17.90 3.25
C GLU A 138 5.60 -16.70 2.39
N ASP A 139 5.57 -15.51 3.02
CA ASP A 139 6.27 -14.26 2.73
C ASP A 139 6.35 -13.81 1.24
N PRO A 140 5.22 -13.54 0.56
CA PRO A 140 5.25 -13.04 -0.82
C PRO A 140 5.63 -11.55 -0.93
N TRP A 141 5.80 -10.83 0.18
CA TRP A 141 6.10 -9.39 0.18
C TRP A 141 7.59 -9.06 0.02
N ASP A 142 8.50 -9.98 0.33
CA ASP A 142 9.93 -9.79 0.07
C ASP A 142 10.15 -9.69 -1.45
N ASP A 143 10.91 -8.69 -1.90
CA ASP A 143 11.12 -8.39 -3.33
C ASP A 143 9.81 -8.18 -4.14
N MET A 144 8.72 -7.84 -3.47
CA MET A 144 7.45 -7.50 -4.12
C MET A 144 7.62 -6.26 -4.99
N ILE A 145 7.06 -6.33 -6.20
CA ILE A 145 7.05 -5.25 -7.19
C ILE A 145 5.64 -4.86 -7.60
N TRP A 146 4.64 -5.72 -7.38
CA TRP A 146 3.25 -5.44 -7.72
C TRP A 146 2.27 -6.38 -7.00
N GLY A 147 1.03 -5.92 -6.85
CA GLY A 147 -0.10 -6.71 -6.36
C GLY A 147 -1.38 -6.30 -7.07
N TRP A 148 -2.32 -7.24 -7.20
CA TRP A 148 -3.59 -7.03 -7.90
C TRP A 148 -4.70 -7.86 -7.27
N ALA A 149 -5.91 -7.30 -7.17
CA ALA A 149 -7.13 -7.99 -6.77
C ALA A 149 -8.29 -7.63 -7.72
N PRO A 150 -9.40 -8.40 -7.75
CA PRO A 150 -10.57 -8.10 -8.55
C PRO A 150 -11.02 -6.64 -8.44
N GLY A 151 -11.11 -5.96 -9.58
CA GLY A 151 -11.42 -4.53 -9.66
C GLY A 151 -10.19 -3.63 -9.78
N GLY A 152 -8.98 -4.13 -9.54
CA GLY A 152 -7.74 -3.42 -9.79
C GLY A 152 -7.52 -3.15 -11.28
N GLU A 153 -7.04 -1.95 -11.59
CA GLU A 153 -6.71 -1.53 -12.95
C GLU A 153 -5.25 -1.85 -13.30
N ASN A 154 -4.82 -1.45 -14.50
CA ASN A 154 -3.42 -1.52 -14.90
C ASN A 154 -2.59 -0.57 -14.03
N LEU A 155 -1.38 -0.97 -13.67
CA LEU A 155 -0.41 -0.08 -13.02
C LEU A 155 0.61 0.40 -14.05
N TYR A 156 0.74 1.71 -14.21
CA TYR A 156 1.79 2.33 -15.03
C TYR A 156 2.69 3.21 -14.16
N LEU A 157 4.01 3.02 -14.26
CA LEU A 157 4.99 3.84 -13.56
C LEU A 157 5.27 5.11 -14.36
N PRO A 158 5.59 6.23 -13.69
CA PRO A 158 5.83 7.51 -14.35
C PRO A 158 7.16 7.52 -15.11
N ALA A 159 7.30 8.37 -16.13
CA ALA A 159 8.48 8.42 -17.02
C ALA A 159 9.83 8.62 -16.29
N GLU A 160 9.78 9.12 -15.06
CA GLU A 160 10.94 9.33 -14.20
C GLU A 160 11.50 8.03 -13.58
N ALA A 161 10.70 6.95 -13.51
CA ALA A 161 11.06 5.76 -12.75
C ALA A 161 10.59 4.43 -13.32
N GLY A 162 11.34 3.36 -13.00
CA GLY A 162 10.99 1.98 -13.29
C GLY A 162 11.66 1.02 -12.29
N PHE A 163 11.11 -0.17 -12.09
CA PHE A 163 11.79 -1.20 -11.28
C PHE A 163 12.94 -1.78 -12.08
N ARG A 164 14.17 -1.65 -11.55
CA ARG A 164 15.36 -2.10 -12.25
C ARG A 164 15.59 -3.60 -12.08
N ALA A 165 15.87 -4.25 -13.20
CA ALA A 165 16.05 -5.69 -13.26
C ALA A 165 17.04 -6.12 -14.36
N GLY A 166 17.40 -7.40 -14.37
CA GLY A 166 18.21 -7.97 -15.45
C GLY A 166 19.72 -7.84 -15.25
N GLN A 167 20.18 -7.37 -14.08
CA GLN A 167 21.59 -7.13 -13.78
C GLN A 167 22.46 -8.39 -13.92
N ASN A 168 21.85 -9.57 -13.77
CA ASN A 168 22.50 -10.88 -13.91
C ASN A 168 22.25 -11.54 -15.28
N GLY A 169 21.74 -10.80 -16.27
CA GLY A 169 21.35 -11.31 -17.59
C GLY A 169 20.05 -12.10 -17.61
N THR A 170 19.39 -12.23 -16.46
CA THR A 170 18.07 -12.86 -16.33
C THR A 170 17.18 -12.04 -15.43
N VAL A 171 15.88 -12.20 -15.66
CA VAL A 171 14.79 -11.69 -14.83
C VAL A 171 13.93 -12.87 -14.46
N THR A 172 13.74 -13.14 -13.18
CA THR A 172 12.77 -14.14 -12.72
C THR A 172 11.58 -13.44 -12.11
N VAL A 173 10.42 -13.57 -12.78
CA VAL A 173 9.14 -13.11 -12.23
C VAL A 173 8.54 -14.29 -11.48
N ARG A 174 8.36 -14.13 -10.17
CA ARG A 174 7.62 -15.07 -9.32
C ARG A 174 6.30 -14.42 -8.95
N PHE A 175 5.18 -15.14 -9.05
CA PHE A 175 3.91 -14.61 -8.58
C PHE A 175 3.11 -15.66 -7.84
N GLN A 176 2.52 -15.23 -6.73
CA GLN A 176 1.56 -15.97 -5.95
C GLN A 176 0.15 -15.67 -6.46
N VAL A 177 -0.67 -16.70 -6.58
CA VAL A 177 -2.11 -16.60 -6.83
C VAL A 177 -2.84 -17.12 -5.59
N HIS A 178 -3.66 -16.27 -4.99
CA HIS A 178 -4.63 -16.69 -3.99
C HIS A 178 -5.94 -17.00 -4.70
N TYR A 179 -6.45 -18.21 -4.53
CA TYR A 179 -7.76 -18.62 -4.99
C TYR A 179 -8.74 -18.66 -3.81
N ASP A 180 -9.87 -17.97 -3.96
CA ASP A 180 -11.04 -18.10 -3.09
C ASP A 180 -12.15 -18.86 -3.81
N ASN A 181 -12.55 -20.00 -3.23
CA ASN A 181 -13.48 -20.97 -3.76
C ASN A 181 -14.39 -21.52 -2.65
N PRO A 182 -15.24 -20.69 -2.04
CA PRO A 182 -16.07 -21.08 -0.90
C PRO A 182 -17.09 -22.18 -1.24
N LEU A 183 -17.39 -22.36 -2.53
CA LEU A 183 -18.30 -23.37 -3.05
C LEU A 183 -17.61 -24.70 -3.38
N ASN A 184 -16.28 -24.80 -3.21
CA ASN A 184 -15.48 -26.00 -3.49
C ASN A 184 -15.72 -26.57 -4.90
N GLN A 185 -15.83 -25.67 -5.88
CA GLN A 185 -16.07 -26.02 -7.28
C GLN A 185 -14.78 -26.48 -7.94
N SER A 186 -14.89 -27.38 -8.93
CA SER A 186 -13.76 -27.69 -9.80
C SER A 186 -13.65 -26.61 -10.88
N PHE A 187 -12.46 -26.04 -11.04
CA PHE A 187 -12.15 -25.05 -12.05
C PHE A 187 -10.72 -25.25 -12.58
N THR A 188 -10.39 -24.54 -13.65
CA THR A 188 -9.06 -24.53 -14.24
C THR A 188 -8.72 -23.09 -14.60
N ASP A 189 -7.57 -22.62 -14.14
CA ASP A 189 -7.08 -21.28 -14.43
C ASP A 189 -5.75 -21.34 -15.21
N SER A 190 -5.53 -20.36 -16.07
CA SER A 190 -4.30 -20.14 -16.84
C SER A 190 -4.00 -18.65 -17.04
N GLY A 191 -4.52 -17.84 -16.12
CA GLY A 191 -4.35 -16.39 -16.11
C GLY A 191 -2.92 -15.95 -15.78
N GLY A 192 -2.79 -14.65 -15.58
CA GLY A 192 -1.54 -14.00 -15.21
C GLY A 192 -1.62 -12.52 -15.52
N PHE A 193 -0.55 -11.96 -16.07
CA PHE A 193 -0.45 -10.53 -16.34
C PHE A 193 0.65 -10.24 -17.36
N ASP A 194 0.55 -9.09 -18.01
CA ASP A 194 1.60 -8.58 -18.87
C ASP A 194 2.51 -7.65 -18.07
N VAL A 195 3.82 -7.87 -18.19
CA VAL A 195 4.84 -6.97 -17.65
C VAL A 195 5.33 -6.08 -18.79
N LEU A 196 5.21 -4.77 -18.60
CA LEU A 196 5.71 -3.77 -19.53
C LEU A 196 7.10 -3.32 -19.10
N TYR A 197 8.04 -3.27 -20.04
CA TYR A 197 9.42 -2.90 -19.75
C TYR A 197 10.08 -2.11 -20.88
N THR A 198 11.19 -1.45 -20.55
CA THR A 198 12.05 -0.72 -21.48
C THR A 198 13.53 -1.03 -21.24
N GLU A 199 14.30 -1.08 -22.32
CA GLU A 199 15.78 -1.13 -22.29
C GLU A 199 16.39 0.26 -22.07
N ASN A 200 15.62 1.33 -22.32
CA ASN A 200 16.04 2.69 -22.05
C ASN A 200 15.77 3.02 -20.58
N LEU A 201 16.73 2.72 -19.71
CA LEU A 201 16.59 2.96 -18.28
C LEU A 201 16.15 4.39 -17.99
N ARG A 202 15.06 4.52 -17.23
CA ARG A 202 14.56 5.80 -16.72
C ARG A 202 15.53 6.37 -15.68
N PRO A 203 15.43 7.67 -15.36
CA PRO A 203 16.41 8.32 -14.49
C PRO A 203 16.51 7.74 -13.07
N ASN A 204 15.44 7.12 -12.56
CA ASN A 204 15.39 6.59 -11.20
C ASN A 204 14.94 5.13 -11.16
N ASP A 205 15.51 4.37 -10.24
CA ASP A 205 14.97 3.06 -9.88
C ASP A 205 13.78 3.26 -8.93
N ALA A 206 12.68 2.54 -9.16
CA ALA A 206 11.54 2.46 -8.25
C ALA A 206 11.71 1.33 -7.24
N ALA A 207 11.03 1.44 -6.10
CA ALA A 207 10.95 0.40 -5.09
C ALA A 207 9.63 0.49 -4.30
N ILE A 208 9.29 -0.60 -3.61
CA ILE A 208 8.22 -0.61 -2.61
C ILE A 208 8.90 -0.63 -1.24
N ALA A 209 8.41 0.21 -0.32
CA ALA A 209 8.78 0.16 1.08
C ALA A 209 7.57 -0.14 1.96
N THR A 210 7.79 -0.92 3.02
CA THR A 210 6.76 -1.34 3.96
C THR A 210 6.75 -0.42 5.19
N PHE A 211 5.64 0.25 5.45
CA PHE A 211 5.43 1.04 6.66
C PHE A 211 4.31 0.42 7.48
N GLY A 212 4.63 -0.22 8.60
CA GLY A 212 3.63 -0.99 9.33
C GLY A 212 4.15 -1.79 10.50
N ASP A 213 3.21 -2.39 11.21
CA ASP A 213 3.45 -3.27 12.34
C ASP A 213 2.71 -4.59 12.12
N ILE A 214 3.31 -5.68 12.63
CA ILE A 214 2.68 -6.99 12.81
C ILE A 214 2.78 -7.35 14.29
N GLY A 215 4.00 -7.61 14.78
CA GLY A 215 4.21 -8.22 16.11
C GLY A 215 3.80 -7.39 17.34
N SER A 216 3.42 -6.11 17.17
CA SER A 216 2.96 -5.22 18.25
C SER A 216 1.44 -5.15 18.40
N ILE A 217 0.69 -5.72 17.46
CA ILE A 217 -0.77 -5.62 17.39
C ILE A 217 -1.42 -6.49 18.47
N TYR A 218 -2.37 -5.90 19.20
CA TYR A 218 -3.24 -6.59 20.14
C TYR A 218 -4.63 -5.95 20.17
N ILE A 219 -5.62 -6.64 19.64
CA ILE A 219 -6.99 -6.16 19.49
C ILE A 219 -7.87 -6.88 20.51
N PRO A 220 -8.44 -6.19 21.51
CA PRO A 220 -9.29 -6.82 22.52
C PRO A 220 -10.58 -7.42 21.94
N ALA A 221 -11.09 -8.48 22.57
CA ALA A 221 -12.38 -9.09 22.23
C ALA A 221 -13.54 -8.11 22.46
N GLY A 222 -14.49 -8.05 21.52
CA GLY A 222 -15.73 -7.28 21.65
C GLY A 222 -15.60 -5.78 21.37
N GLU A 223 -14.44 -5.31 20.92
CA GLU A 223 -14.21 -3.91 20.54
C GLU A 223 -14.68 -3.66 19.10
N ALA A 224 -15.66 -2.79 18.91
CA ALA A 224 -16.21 -2.47 17.58
C ALA A 224 -15.35 -1.50 16.76
N ALA A 225 -14.37 -0.86 17.40
CA ALA A 225 -13.46 0.09 16.76
C ALA A 225 -12.19 0.20 17.61
N HIS A 226 -11.21 -0.66 17.35
CA HIS A 226 -9.89 -0.60 17.97
C HIS A 226 -8.88 -0.02 16.98
N GLU A 227 -8.24 1.10 17.32
CA GLU A 227 -7.21 1.71 16.47
C GLU A 227 -5.82 1.25 16.91
N HIS A 228 -5.07 0.68 15.96
CA HIS A 228 -3.62 0.51 16.04
C HIS A 228 -2.93 1.54 15.15
N VAL A 229 -1.81 2.08 15.61
CA VAL A 229 -1.01 3.04 14.83
C VAL A 229 0.44 2.55 14.79
N ALA A 230 0.85 2.07 13.62
CA ALA A 230 2.25 1.82 13.34
C ALA A 230 2.94 3.15 13.01
N SER A 231 4.14 3.39 13.55
CA SER A 231 4.87 4.65 13.34
C SER A 231 6.29 4.37 12.87
N CYS A 232 6.63 4.96 11.74
CA CYS A 232 8.00 5.17 11.29
C CYS A 232 8.48 6.55 11.77
N PRO A 233 9.33 6.61 12.81
CA PRO A 233 9.60 7.85 13.50
C PRO A 233 10.55 8.76 12.70
N SER A 234 10.42 10.08 12.91
CA SER A 234 11.23 11.11 12.25
C SER A 234 12.75 10.87 12.31
N ASN A 235 13.27 10.28 13.37
CA ASN A 235 14.70 9.98 13.47
C ASN A 235 15.13 8.84 12.56
N PHE A 236 14.23 7.89 12.25
CA PHE A 236 14.49 6.83 11.27
C PHE A 236 14.53 7.42 9.88
N THR A 237 13.49 8.15 9.46
CA THR A 237 13.44 8.75 8.11
C THR A 237 14.58 9.75 7.90
N ALA A 238 14.93 10.57 8.91
CA ALA A 238 16.07 11.48 8.83
C ALA A 238 17.42 10.76 8.63
N ALA A 239 17.56 9.54 9.16
CA ALA A 239 18.79 8.77 9.08
C ALA A 239 18.88 7.92 7.79
N ASN A 240 17.74 7.41 7.32
CA ASN A 240 17.70 6.38 6.28
C ASN A 240 17.20 6.91 4.92
N PHE A 241 16.49 8.04 4.86
CA PHE A 241 16.10 8.62 3.59
C PHE A 241 17.29 9.40 3.03
N GLY A 242 17.90 8.89 1.97
CA GLY A 242 19.04 9.55 1.28
C GLY A 242 18.68 10.88 0.62
N GLY A 243 17.38 11.21 0.54
CA GLY A 243 16.81 12.41 -0.06
C GLY A 243 15.28 12.33 -0.08
N PRO A 244 14.61 13.26 -0.77
CA PRO A 244 13.16 13.21 -0.98
C PRO A 244 12.75 11.94 -1.74
N LEU A 245 11.67 11.30 -1.30
CA LEU A 245 11.06 10.14 -1.97
C LEU A 245 9.76 10.59 -2.63
N ASN A 246 9.66 10.44 -3.94
CA ASN A 246 8.43 10.71 -4.69
C ASN A 246 7.56 9.45 -4.64
N VAL A 247 6.36 9.59 -4.09
CA VAL A 247 5.41 8.48 -3.94
C VAL A 247 4.53 8.42 -5.18
N ILE A 248 4.38 7.22 -5.72
CA ILE A 248 3.55 6.91 -6.89
C ILE A 248 2.20 6.34 -6.43
N ALA A 249 2.25 5.34 -5.54
CA ALA A 249 1.06 4.62 -5.12
C ALA A 249 1.24 4.05 -3.70
N THR A 250 0.12 3.72 -3.07
CA THR A 250 0.05 3.08 -1.76
C THR A 250 -0.88 1.89 -1.82
N TRP A 251 -0.57 0.82 -1.09
CA TRP A 251 -1.47 -0.30 -0.87
C TRP A 251 -1.57 -0.56 0.64
N LEU A 252 -2.77 -0.33 1.18
CA LEU A 252 -3.08 -0.56 2.58
C LEU A 252 -3.50 -2.01 2.81
N HIS A 253 -3.01 -2.61 3.89
CA HIS A 253 -3.22 -4.02 4.18
C HIS A 253 -3.49 -4.28 5.66
N ALA A 254 -4.58 -5.01 5.89
CA ALA A 254 -4.97 -5.66 7.14
C ALA A 254 -5.61 -7.02 6.78
N HIS A 255 -5.94 -7.82 7.78
CA HIS A 255 -6.69 -9.06 7.60
C HIS A 255 -8.21 -8.82 7.80
N ASP A 256 -8.93 -9.88 8.15
CA ASP A 256 -10.39 -10.01 8.03
C ASP A 256 -11.18 -8.98 8.88
N ILE A 257 -10.60 -8.52 10.00
CA ILE A 257 -11.30 -7.59 10.90
C ILE A 257 -10.91 -6.12 10.68
N GLY A 258 -10.07 -5.82 9.67
CA GLY A 258 -9.78 -4.46 9.24
C GLY A 258 -11.04 -3.73 8.74
N SER A 259 -11.25 -2.49 9.18
CA SER A 259 -12.46 -1.71 8.86
C SER A 259 -12.17 -0.36 8.19
N VAL A 260 -11.14 0.37 8.64
CA VAL A 260 -10.71 1.64 8.06
C VAL A 260 -9.21 1.75 8.20
N LEU A 261 -8.51 2.01 7.10
CA LEU A 261 -7.06 2.15 7.06
C LEU A 261 -6.66 3.47 6.41
N TRP A 262 -5.59 4.10 6.88
CA TRP A 262 -4.96 5.21 6.18
C TRP A 262 -3.49 5.38 6.55
N GLY A 263 -2.71 5.93 5.63
CA GLY A 263 -1.39 6.48 5.92
C GLY A 263 -1.50 7.94 6.34
N GLU A 264 -0.66 8.40 7.27
CA GLU A 264 -0.50 9.81 7.63
C GLU A 264 0.99 10.17 7.57
N VAL A 265 1.30 11.34 7.00
CA VAL A 265 2.64 11.93 7.07
C VAL A 265 2.58 13.16 7.95
N VAL A 266 3.46 13.21 8.94
CA VAL A 266 3.67 14.38 9.81
C VAL A 266 4.97 15.07 9.39
N PRO A 267 4.90 16.25 8.74
CA PRO A 267 6.09 16.88 8.17
C PRO A 267 7.08 17.39 9.23
N ALA A 268 8.37 17.11 9.04
CA ALA A 268 9.45 17.57 9.91
C ALA A 268 9.49 19.10 10.07
N GLY A 269 9.09 19.82 9.01
CA GLY A 269 9.05 21.28 8.94
C GLY A 269 7.92 21.94 9.74
N GLY A 270 7.07 21.17 10.43
CA GLY A 270 5.93 21.67 11.18
C GLY A 270 4.72 22.07 10.30
N GLY A 271 4.64 21.51 9.10
CA GLY A 271 3.46 21.60 8.24
C GLY A 271 2.27 20.82 8.83
N ALA A 272 1.08 21.01 8.26
CA ALA A 272 -0.07 20.19 8.61
C ALA A 272 0.16 18.74 8.15
N PRO A 273 -0.25 17.73 8.96
CA PRO A 273 -0.28 16.34 8.50
C PRO A 273 -1.17 16.17 7.27
N TYR A 274 -0.85 15.18 6.45
CA TYR A 274 -1.64 14.82 5.27
C TYR A 274 -1.71 13.30 5.10
N GLU A 275 -2.74 12.83 4.40
CA GLU A 275 -2.95 11.40 4.18
C GLU A 275 -2.02 10.86 3.08
N LEU A 276 -1.56 9.63 3.30
CA LEU A 276 -0.76 8.81 2.38
C LEU A 276 -1.56 7.55 2.03
N GLY A 277 -2.67 7.76 1.31
CA GLY A 277 -3.67 6.74 1.02
C GLY A 277 -4.69 6.57 2.14
N ARG A 278 -5.91 6.17 1.77
CA ARG A 278 -7.03 5.89 2.67
C ARG A 278 -7.99 4.87 2.06
N GLU A 279 -8.43 3.93 2.88
CA GLU A 279 -9.52 3.00 2.57
C GLU A 279 -10.56 3.06 3.68
N ASP A 280 -11.75 3.55 3.33
CA ASP A 280 -12.86 3.80 4.26
C ASP A 280 -14.21 3.62 3.51
N PRO A 281 -14.88 2.47 3.65
CA PRO A 281 -14.43 1.28 4.39
C PRO A 281 -13.27 0.55 3.70
N TYR A 282 -12.44 -0.11 4.49
CA TYR A 282 -11.49 -1.12 4.05
C TYR A 282 -12.21 -2.42 3.73
N TYR A 283 -11.74 -3.11 2.69
CA TYR A 283 -12.22 -4.44 2.34
C TYR A 283 -11.03 -5.37 2.16
N PHE A 284 -10.96 -6.44 2.97
CA PHE A 284 -9.91 -7.45 2.89
C PHE A 284 -9.73 -8.03 1.47
N ASP A 285 -10.82 -8.12 0.71
CA ASP A 285 -10.81 -8.64 -0.67
C ASP A 285 -10.26 -7.64 -1.70
N ASN A 286 -10.11 -6.36 -1.34
CA ASN A 286 -9.61 -5.30 -2.21
C ASN A 286 -8.12 -5.03 -1.97
N GLN A 287 -7.27 -5.85 -2.56
CA GLN A 287 -5.82 -5.81 -2.36
C GLN A 287 -5.10 -5.24 -3.59
N THR A 288 -5.05 -3.91 -3.71
CA THR A 288 -4.47 -3.23 -4.87
C THR A 288 -3.76 -1.93 -4.52
N PHE A 289 -2.82 -1.53 -5.38
CA PHE A 289 -2.20 -0.21 -5.30
C PHE A 289 -3.16 0.88 -5.77
N SER A 290 -3.33 1.90 -4.93
CA SER A 290 -4.02 3.14 -5.27
C SER A 290 -3.03 4.26 -5.54
N LEU A 291 -3.19 4.98 -6.65
CA LEU A 291 -2.37 6.14 -6.97
C LEU A 291 -2.57 7.26 -5.94
N VAL A 292 -1.47 7.90 -5.53
CA VAL A 292 -1.52 9.09 -4.67
C VAL A 292 -1.54 10.36 -5.51
N PRO A 293 -1.92 11.53 -4.96
CA PRO A 293 -1.85 12.79 -5.70
C PRO A 293 -0.46 13.04 -6.29
N ALA A 294 -0.43 13.57 -7.52
CA ALA A 294 0.81 13.90 -8.19
C ALA A 294 1.64 14.87 -7.33
N ASN A 295 2.95 14.62 -7.20
CA ASN A 295 3.90 15.34 -6.34
C ASN A 295 3.81 15.04 -4.83
N THR A 296 3.21 13.91 -4.43
CA THR A 296 3.35 13.43 -3.04
C THR A 296 4.81 13.06 -2.78
N VAL A 297 5.42 13.69 -1.78
CA VAL A 297 6.85 13.52 -1.45
C VAL A 297 7.02 13.26 0.03
N LEU A 298 7.81 12.26 0.40
CA LEU A 298 8.27 12.04 1.77
C LEU A 298 9.68 12.61 1.93
N MET A 299 9.88 13.44 2.95
CA MET A 299 11.16 14.09 3.21
C MET A 299 11.92 13.38 4.34
N PRO A 300 13.27 13.41 4.32
CA PRO A 300 14.05 13.01 5.48
C PRO A 300 13.63 13.81 6.71
N GLY A 301 13.23 13.12 7.78
CA GLY A 301 12.78 13.71 9.04
C GLY A 301 11.25 13.70 9.23
N ASP A 302 10.47 13.39 8.21
CA ASP A 302 9.02 13.24 8.37
C ASP A 302 8.72 11.99 9.23
N GLU A 303 7.66 12.03 10.03
CA GLU A 303 7.10 10.82 10.63
C GLU A 303 6.02 10.26 9.70
N VAL A 304 6.08 8.97 9.40
CA VAL A 304 5.06 8.28 8.60
C VAL A 304 4.30 7.34 9.53
N ARG A 305 2.98 7.39 9.53
CA ARG A 305 2.11 6.55 10.34
C ARG A 305 1.17 5.74 9.47
N THR A 306 0.91 4.52 9.88
CA THR A 306 -0.14 3.68 9.29
C THR A 306 -1.16 3.43 10.38
N HIS A 307 -2.39 3.89 10.15
CA HIS A 307 -3.51 3.72 11.06
C HIS A 307 -4.39 2.59 10.55
N CYS A 308 -4.75 1.67 11.45
CA CYS A 308 -5.65 0.57 11.16
C CYS A 308 -6.70 0.48 12.26
N VAL A 309 -7.97 0.60 11.86
CA VAL A 309 -9.11 0.45 12.75
C VAL A 309 -9.71 -0.93 12.53
N TYR A 310 -9.88 -1.69 13.59
CA TYR A 310 -10.41 -3.05 13.56
C TYR A 310 -11.78 -3.17 14.24
N ASP A 311 -12.66 -4.01 13.68
CA ASP A 311 -13.94 -4.39 14.27
C ASP A 311 -13.88 -5.84 14.78
N ASN A 312 -13.63 -6.00 16.07
CA ASN A 312 -13.65 -7.27 16.78
C ASN A 312 -14.91 -7.41 17.65
N SER A 313 -16.03 -6.77 17.28
CA SER A 313 -17.25 -6.74 18.10
C SER A 313 -17.91 -8.11 18.27
N ASP A 314 -17.82 -8.98 17.27
CA ASP A 314 -18.35 -10.35 17.29
C ASP A 314 -17.35 -11.37 17.90
N GLY A 315 -16.09 -10.97 18.11
CA GLY A 315 -15.05 -11.83 18.63
C GLY A 315 -15.15 -12.08 20.14
N VAL A 316 -14.90 -13.32 20.54
CA VAL A 316 -14.87 -13.75 21.96
C VAL A 316 -13.46 -13.84 22.55
N ASN A 317 -12.43 -13.73 21.70
CA ASN A 317 -11.02 -13.76 22.06
C ASN A 317 -10.32 -12.52 21.49
N PRO A 318 -9.21 -12.08 22.11
CA PRO A 318 -8.35 -11.08 21.48
C PRO A 318 -7.74 -11.62 20.18
N VAL A 319 -7.45 -10.72 19.25
CA VAL A 319 -6.71 -11.00 18.02
C VAL A 319 -5.33 -10.36 18.15
N GLU A 320 -4.29 -11.11 17.81
CA GLU A 320 -2.88 -10.67 17.88
C GLU A 320 -2.34 -10.48 16.47
N GLY A 321 -1.23 -9.76 16.34
CA GLY A 321 -0.59 -9.62 15.03
C GLY A 321 0.15 -10.87 14.59
N GLY A 322 0.04 -11.21 13.31
CA GLY A 322 0.61 -12.44 12.75
C GLY A 322 0.26 -12.65 11.27
N PRO A 323 0.81 -13.71 10.65
CA PRO A 323 0.67 -13.97 9.23
C PRO A 323 -0.64 -14.68 8.84
N GLU A 324 -1.37 -15.28 9.79
CA GLU A 324 -2.61 -16.00 9.47
C GLU A 324 -3.77 -15.04 9.23
N THR A 325 -4.73 -15.40 8.38
CA THR A 325 -5.97 -14.60 8.17
C THR A 325 -6.75 -14.31 9.46
N ALA A 326 -6.59 -15.16 10.48
CA ALA A 326 -7.23 -15.00 11.78
C ALA A 326 -6.41 -14.11 12.77
N ASP A 327 -5.14 -13.85 12.44
CA ASP A 327 -4.31 -12.82 13.06
C ASP A 327 -4.55 -11.48 12.34
N GLU A 328 -3.83 -10.41 12.72
CA GLU A 328 -3.92 -9.12 12.05
C GLU A 328 -2.58 -8.51 11.61
N MET A 329 -2.66 -7.61 10.63
CA MET A 329 -1.55 -6.78 10.18
C MET A 329 -1.98 -5.32 10.06
N CYS A 330 -1.02 -4.40 10.15
CA CYS A 330 -1.25 -2.99 9.89
C CYS A 330 -0.15 -2.42 9.00
N ILE A 331 -0.35 -2.49 7.67
CA ILE A 331 0.70 -2.20 6.70
C ILE A 331 0.25 -1.20 5.65
N ASN A 332 1.15 -0.30 5.27
CA ASN A 332 1.07 0.52 4.07
C ASN A 332 2.30 0.24 3.19
N PHE A 333 2.09 -0.43 2.07
CA PHE A 333 3.11 -0.61 1.04
C PHE A 333 3.17 0.65 0.18
N VAL A 334 4.30 1.33 0.19
CA VAL A 334 4.49 2.60 -0.50
C VAL A 334 5.40 2.39 -1.70
N LEU A 335 4.86 2.54 -2.92
CA LEU A 335 5.62 2.55 -4.16
C LEU A 335 6.23 3.94 -4.38
N TYR A 336 7.55 4.03 -4.49
CA TYR A 336 8.26 5.31 -4.57
C TYR A 336 9.51 5.26 -5.46
N TYR A 337 10.07 6.43 -5.73
CA TYR A 337 11.41 6.63 -6.31
C TYR A 337 12.09 7.91 -5.79
N PRO A 338 13.43 7.99 -5.80
CA PRO A 338 14.36 6.92 -6.16
C PRO A 338 14.45 5.84 -5.07
N LYS A 339 14.69 4.60 -5.46
CA LYS A 339 14.94 3.45 -4.58
C LYS A 339 16.00 3.80 -3.54
N SER A 340 15.70 3.49 -2.28
CA SER A 340 16.66 3.61 -1.19
C SER A 340 17.49 2.34 -1.04
N GLU A 341 18.79 2.52 -0.82
CA GLU A 341 19.71 1.42 -0.45
C GLU A 341 19.82 1.25 1.07
N SER A 342 19.21 2.15 1.86
CA SER A 342 19.37 2.21 3.32
C SER A 342 18.16 1.69 4.08
N PHE A 343 17.02 1.49 3.42
CA PHE A 343 15.83 0.89 4.01
C PHE A 343 14.91 0.32 2.91
N ASN A 344 14.16 -0.70 3.28
CA ASN A 344 13.02 -1.25 2.55
C ASN A 344 11.78 -1.35 3.46
N GLU A 345 11.93 -1.14 4.76
CA GLU A 345 10.85 -1.26 5.74
C GLU A 345 11.04 -0.31 6.93
N CYS A 346 9.96 -0.01 7.63
CA CYS A 346 9.96 0.73 8.88
C CYS A 346 8.74 0.42 9.74
N GLY A 347 8.99 -0.07 10.95
CA GLY A 347 7.98 -0.41 11.95
C GLY A 347 8.33 -1.71 12.67
N LEU A 348 7.35 -2.34 13.31
CA LEU A 348 7.49 -3.60 14.05
C LEU A 348 6.90 -4.76 13.25
N LEU A 349 7.52 -5.06 12.11
CA LEU A 349 7.21 -6.18 11.22
C LEU A 349 7.75 -7.51 11.80
#